data_AF-A0A8S1RML2-F1
#
_entry.id   AF-A0A8S1RML2-F1
#
_cell.length_a   1.000
_cell.length_b   1.000
_cell.length_c   1.000
_cell.angle_alpha   90.00
_cell.angle_beta   90.00
_cell.angle_gamma   90.00
#
_symmetry.space_group_name_H-M   'P 1'
#
loop_
_entity.id
_entity.type
_entity.pdbx_description
1 polymer ?
#
loop_
_entity_poly.entity_id
_entity_poly.type
_entity_poly.pdbx_seq_one_letter_code
_entity_poly.pdbx_strand_id
1 'polypeptide(L)'
;MKVGRWDIMFKGQFETEYKQIGGGSYDQEGNQKKIGMWIELKKRVNYYFEATFIGEYNINGQKIGIWVEMDIETNEKRGQKRYDNCQYKQ
;
A
#
# COMPACT_ATOMS: atom_id res chain seq x y z
N MET A 1 -7.24 1.55 17.87
CA MET A 1 -7.36 0.49 16.85
C MET A 1 -7.70 1.13 15.51
N LYS A 2 -7.19 0.59 14.40
CA LYS A 2 -7.56 1.04 13.05
C LYS A 2 -8.55 0.06 12.45
N VAL A 3 -9.66 0.57 11.94
CA VAL A 3 -10.71 -0.16 11.24
C VAL A 3 -11.11 0.64 10.00
N GLY A 4 -11.62 -0.05 8.97
CA GLY A 4 -12.17 0.59 7.78
C GLY A 4 -11.13 1.21 6.84
N ARG A 5 -11.59 2.15 6.01
CA ARG A 5 -10.78 2.80 4.97
C ARG A 5 -9.86 3.86 5.56
N TRP A 6 -8.60 3.85 5.13
CA TRP A 6 -7.59 4.84 5.49
C TRP A 6 -6.90 5.30 4.21
N ASP A 7 -6.96 6.61 3.95
CA ASP A 7 -6.26 7.23 2.84
C ASP A 7 -5.17 8.16 3.38
N ILE A 8 -3.97 8.08 2.78
CA ILE A 8 -2.85 8.97 3.09
C ILE A 8 -2.76 9.98 1.97
N MET A 9 -3.10 11.22 2.29
CA MET A 9 -3.07 12.34 1.37
C MET A 9 -1.78 13.13 1.57
N PHE A 10 -1.12 13.50 0.48
CA PHE A 10 0.07 14.33 0.48
C PHE A 10 -0.10 15.47 -0.51
N LYS A 11 0.41 16.63 -0.15
CA LYS A 11 0.43 17.82 -0.99
C LYS A 11 1.87 18.29 -1.07
N GLY A 12 2.45 18.23 -2.26
CA GLY A 12 3.79 18.77 -2.50
C GLY A 12 3.83 20.27 -2.22
N GLN A 13 5.01 20.79 -1.87
CA GLN A 13 5.21 22.22 -1.57
C GLN A 13 4.72 23.15 -2.70
N PHE A 14 4.86 22.70 -3.95
CA PHE A 14 4.47 23.44 -5.15
C PHE A 14 3.16 22.98 -5.77
N GLU A 15 2.49 21.99 -5.16
CA GLU A 15 1.22 21.47 -5.66
C GLU A 15 0.04 22.22 -5.03
N THR A 16 -1.05 22.37 -5.76
CA THR A 16 -2.29 22.99 -5.27
C THR A 16 -3.23 21.99 -4.64
N GLU A 17 -3.18 20.73 -5.08
CA GLU A 17 -4.10 19.64 -4.71
C GLU A 17 -3.41 18.58 -3.85
N TYR A 18 -4.21 17.87 -3.05
CA TYR A 18 -3.76 16.68 -2.34
C TYR A 18 -3.84 15.46 -3.24
N LYS A 19 -2.78 14.67 -3.27
CA LYS A 19 -2.71 13.37 -3.95
C LYS A 19 -2.77 12.26 -2.92
N GLN A 20 -3.51 11.19 -3.23
CA GLN A 20 -3.42 9.98 -2.43
C GLN A 20 -2.10 9.27 -2.73
N ILE A 21 -1.27 9.11 -1.72
CA ILE A 21 0.04 8.44 -1.84
C ILE A 21 0.11 7.12 -1.09
N GLY A 22 -0.92 6.81 -0.31
CA GLY A 22 -0.98 5.59 0.48
C GLY A 22 -2.39 5.31 0.93
N GLY A 23 -2.60 4.12 1.47
CA GLY A 23 -3.88 3.76 2.07
C GLY A 23 -4.43 2.42 1.63
N GLY A 24 -5.58 2.08 2.19
CA GLY A 24 -6.26 0.82 2.00
C GLY A 24 -7.26 0.60 3.13
N SER A 25 -7.71 -0.64 3.30
CA SER A 25 -8.70 -0.98 4.31
C SER A 25 -8.13 -1.89 5.39
N TYR A 26 -8.43 -1.59 6.64
CA TYR A 26 -8.25 -2.50 7.76
C TYR A 26 -9.54 -3.30 7.98
N ASP A 27 -9.39 -4.50 8.57
CA ASP A 27 -10.53 -5.31 9.00
C ASP A 27 -11.45 -4.54 9.96
N GLN A 28 -12.72 -4.93 9.99
CA GLN A 28 -13.74 -4.33 10.86
C GLN A 28 -13.70 -4.89 12.29
N GLU A 29 -12.96 -5.97 12.52
CA GLU A 29 -12.87 -6.66 13.81
C GLU A 29 -11.94 -5.93 14.79
N GLY A 30 -11.21 -4.91 14.32
CA GLY A 30 -10.28 -4.13 15.15
C GLY A 30 -8.91 -4.79 15.32
N ASN A 31 -8.63 -5.87 14.56
CA ASN A 31 -7.38 -6.63 14.62
C ASN A 31 -6.21 -5.93 13.92
N GLN A 32 -6.45 -4.77 13.31
CA GLN A 32 -5.47 -3.96 12.57
C GLN A 32 -4.84 -4.73 11.40
N LYS A 33 -5.51 -5.77 10.89
CA LYS A 33 -5.10 -6.49 9.68
C LYS A 33 -5.49 -5.68 8.47
N LYS A 34 -4.52 -5.48 7.57
CA LYS A 34 -4.75 -4.93 6.24
C LYS A 34 -5.48 -5.96 5.39
N ILE A 35 -6.51 -5.55 4.67
CA ILE A 35 -7.28 -6.40 3.76
C ILE A 35 -7.50 -5.69 2.42
N GLY A 36 -7.62 -6.48 1.34
CA GLY A 36 -7.88 -5.98 -0.01
C GLY A 36 -6.73 -5.15 -0.56
N MET A 37 -7.07 -4.19 -1.43
CA MET A 37 -6.08 -3.35 -2.12
C MET A 37 -5.43 -2.33 -1.18
N TRP A 38 -4.11 -2.20 -1.31
CA TRP A 38 -3.29 -1.28 -0.54
C TRP A 38 -2.26 -0.58 -1.41
N ILE A 39 -2.01 0.69 -1.06
CA ILE A 39 -0.89 1.50 -1.51
C ILE A 39 0.03 1.67 -0.30
N GLU A 40 1.19 1.03 -0.32
CA GLU A 40 2.20 1.13 0.72
C GLU A 40 3.32 2.08 0.33
N LEU A 41 3.67 3.00 1.23
CA LEU A 41 4.80 3.89 1.04
C LEU A 41 6.11 3.14 1.26
N LYS A 42 7.02 3.17 0.28
CA LYS A 42 8.39 2.71 0.46
C LYS A 42 9.13 3.70 1.35
N LYS A 43 9.46 3.31 2.58
CA LYS A 43 10.27 4.12 3.50
C LYS A 43 11.60 4.46 2.82
N ARG A 44 11.94 5.76 2.71
CA ARG A 44 13.21 6.24 2.15
C ARG A 44 14.12 6.78 3.25
N VAL A 45 15.40 6.84 2.92
CA VAL A 45 16.43 7.62 3.60
C VAL A 45 16.23 9.10 3.19
N ASN A 46 16.35 10.04 4.13
CA ASN A 46 16.23 11.50 3.92
C ASN A 46 14.81 12.09 3.75
N TYR A 47 13.81 11.57 4.49
CA TYR A 47 12.49 12.21 4.71
C TYR A 47 11.49 12.32 3.54
N TYR A 48 11.87 11.98 2.30
CA TYR A 48 10.95 11.97 1.15
C TYR A 48 10.53 10.56 0.76
N PHE A 49 9.31 10.31 0.29
CA PHE A 49 8.96 9.00 -0.31
C PHE A 49 9.37 8.99 -1.79
N GLU A 50 9.91 7.88 -2.30
CA GLU A 50 10.21 7.74 -3.75
C GLU A 50 9.18 6.95 -4.51
N ALA A 51 8.60 5.97 -3.83
CA ALA A 51 7.89 4.90 -4.48
C ALA A 51 6.78 4.40 -3.58
N THR A 52 5.76 3.89 -4.23
CA THR A 52 4.67 3.15 -3.60
C THR A 52 4.68 1.71 -4.07
N PHE A 53 4.16 0.82 -3.24
CA PHE A 53 3.84 -0.55 -3.63
C PHE A 53 2.33 -0.72 -3.64
N ILE A 54 1.79 -1.12 -4.78
CA ILE A 54 0.36 -1.35 -4.96
C ILE A 54 0.14 -2.84 -5.07
N GLY A 55 -0.75 -3.38 -4.24
CA GLY A 55 -1.11 -4.79 -4.29
C GLY A 55 -2.17 -5.16 -3.28
N GLU A 56 -2.42 -6.46 -3.15
CA GLU A 56 -3.54 -6.97 -2.38
C GLU A 56 -3.07 -7.75 -1.14
N TYR A 57 -3.80 -7.55 -0.05
CA TYR A 57 -3.77 -8.37 1.15
C TYR A 57 -4.97 -9.31 1.20
N ASN A 58 -4.74 -10.57 1.54
CA ASN A 58 -5.81 -11.52 1.83
C ASN A 58 -6.47 -11.26 3.19
N ILE A 59 -7.53 -12.01 3.52
CA ILE A 59 -8.26 -11.90 4.80
C ILE A 59 -7.39 -12.21 6.04
N ASN A 60 -6.28 -12.93 5.85
CA ASN A 60 -5.32 -13.22 6.91
C ASN A 60 -4.26 -12.13 7.08
N GLY A 61 -4.32 -11.03 6.32
CA GLY A 61 -3.35 -9.95 6.36
C GLY A 61 -2.03 -10.26 5.65
N GLN A 62 -2.02 -11.22 4.71
CA GLN A 62 -0.83 -11.59 3.94
C GLN A 62 -0.88 -10.99 2.54
N LYS A 63 0.27 -10.49 2.05
CA LYS A 63 0.42 -10.04 0.67
C LYS A 63 0.22 -11.21 -0.29
N ILE A 64 -0.63 -11.02 -1.30
CA ILE A 64 -0.90 -12.01 -2.34
C ILE A 64 -0.78 -11.39 -3.73
N GLY A 65 -0.63 -12.25 -4.74
CA GLY A 65 -0.67 -11.84 -6.14
C GLY A 65 0.53 -10.99 -6.54
N ILE A 66 0.32 -10.05 -7.46
CA ILE A 66 1.37 -9.17 -7.97
C ILE A 66 1.34 -7.87 -7.18
N TRP A 67 2.48 -7.51 -6.63
CA TRP A 67 2.73 -6.22 -6.01
C TRP A 67 3.61 -5.39 -6.93
N VAL A 68 3.11 -4.24 -7.35
CA VAL A 68 3.76 -3.35 -8.32
C VAL A 68 4.43 -2.21 -7.58
N GLU A 69 5.72 -1.98 -7.85
CA GLU A 69 6.43 -0.78 -7.39
C GLU A 69 6.20 0.34 -8.40
N MET A 70 5.69 1.47 -7.93
CA MET A 70 5.38 2.65 -8.72
C MET A 70 6.21 3.84 -8.22
N ASP A 71 6.70 4.65 -9.15
CA ASP A 71 7.22 5.98 -8.85
C ASP A 71 6.09 6.89 -8.35
N ILE A 72 6.30 7.60 -7.25
CA ILE A 72 5.25 8.44 -6.64
C ILE A 72 4.98 9.74 -7.41
N GLU A 73 5.99 10.26 -8.12
CA GLU A 73 5.90 11.52 -8.85
C GLU A 73 5.41 11.28 -10.27
N THR A 74 5.98 10.29 -10.96
CA THR A 74 5.66 10.00 -12.37
C THR A 74 4.51 9.01 -12.55
N ASN A 75 4.13 8.29 -11.49
CA ASN A 75 3.21 7.14 -11.57
C ASN A 75 3.66 6.07 -12.58
N GLU A 76 4.96 5.96 -12.82
CA GLU A 76 5.52 4.92 -13.70
C GLU A 76 5.88 3.68 -12.91
N LYS A 77 5.70 2.52 -13.54
CA LYS A 77 6.06 1.24 -12.95
C LYS A 77 7.59 1.09 -12.92
N ARG A 78 8.15 0.94 -11.72
CA ARG A 78 9.57 0.63 -11.49
C ARG A 78 9.84 -0.88 -11.50
N GLY A 79 8.88 -1.68 -11.06
CA GLY A 79 9.06 -3.13 -10.95
C GLY A 79 7.82 -3.84 -10.43
N GLN A 80 7.92 -5.17 -10.27
CA GLN A 80 6.87 -5.95 -9.61
C GLN A 80 7.45 -7.21 -8.95
N LYS A 81 6.76 -7.68 -7.91
CA LYS A 81 7.05 -8.94 -7.24
C LYS A 81 5.78 -9.76 -7.07
N ARG A 82 5.88 -11.06 -7.32
CA ARG A 82 4.78 -12.01 -7.08
C ARG A 82 4.89 -12.62 -5.68
N TYR A 83 3.75 -12.70 -5.00
CA TYR A 83 3.57 -13.35 -3.72
C TYR A 83 2.58 -14.49 -3.91
N ASP A 84 3.10 -15.71 -4.01
CA ASP A 84 2.26 -16.89 -4.10
C ASP A 84 1.66 -17.21 -2.73
N ASN A 85 0.39 -17.62 -2.76
CA ASN A 85 -0.36 -17.99 -1.56
C ASN A 85 0.20 -19.33 -1.05
N CYS A 86 1.21 -19.30 -0.19
CA CYS A 86 1.65 -20.49 0.56
C CYS A 86 0.57 -20.82 1.59
N GLN A 87 -0.48 -21.51 1.14
CA GLN A 87 -1.37 -22.21 2.03
C GLN A 87 -0.63 -23.45 2.52
N TYR A 88 -0.11 -23.40 3.75
CA TYR A 88 0.03 -24.63 4.51
C TYR A 88 -1.38 -25.14 4.75
N LYS A 89 -1.79 -26.15 3.96
CA LYS A 89 -2.88 -27.04 4.31
C LYS A 89 -2.53 -27.66 5.66
N GLN A 90 -3.49 -27.64 6.59
CA GLN A 90 -3.46 -28.51 7.77
C GLN A 90 -3.39 -29.98 7.34
#